data_AF-A0AAE3LIJ9-F1
#
_entry.id   AF-A0AAE3LIJ9-F1
#
_cell.length_a   1.000
_cell.length_b   1.000
_cell.length_c   1.000
_cell.angle_alpha   90.00
_cell.angle_beta   90.00
_cell.angle_gamma   90.00
#
_symmetry.space_group_name_H-M   'P 1'
#
loop_
_entity.id
_entity.type
_entity.pdbx_description
1 polymer ?
#
loop_
_entity_poly.entity_id
_entity_poly.type
_entity_poly.pdbx_seq_one_letter_code
_entity_poly.pdbx_strand_id
1 'polypeptide(L)'
;MTANSIKSSKAFSVFKDSAICIVVLTAATLAGYAFKAFQLADADIIMLYIIAVLVISIFTSKMYFCLISSLVGVMLFNCFFTYPEFSLSVHDAGYLVTFVTMFITAFIAGTLANKLKRNILIAEQNAREKEEAALLAQNEQLRADMLRSISHDLRTPLTSISGNASTLISGGDTLDESARQQIYTDIYSESMWLIEMVENLLYATRIEDGRMQLNISVEILDDIVQEAVKHTKRTHPKRNIIVDMYDEIIPVMADANLIVQVIVNLMDNAVKYSDEDSDVTVSVRRENAHTVVISVSDHGTGISDEEKEKVFDMFYTGGSRSSDSRRSLGLGLALCRSIITSHGGTISVSDNIPNGTVVSFTLPIGEVDLNE
;
A
#
# COMPACT_ATOMS: atom_id res chain seq x y z
N MET A 1 -3.85 20.76 19.80
CA MET A 1 -2.73 21.69 20.07
C MET A 1 -3.27 22.96 20.72
N THR A 2 -2.86 23.30 21.94
CA THR A 2 -3.39 24.42 22.73
C THR A 2 -2.84 25.77 22.24
N ALA A 3 -3.67 26.83 22.29
CA ALA A 3 -3.37 28.17 21.79
C ALA A 3 -2.07 28.80 22.33
N ASN A 4 -1.59 28.36 23.51
CA ASN A 4 -0.31 28.81 24.09
C ASN A 4 0.93 28.27 23.36
N SER A 5 0.86 27.05 22.78
CA SER A 5 2.00 26.49 22.03
C SER A 5 2.26 27.24 20.71
N ILE A 6 1.21 27.74 20.06
CA ILE A 6 1.28 28.47 18.79
C ILE A 6 1.83 29.90 18.99
N LYS A 7 1.52 30.54 20.12
CA LYS A 7 2.07 31.87 20.47
C LYS A 7 3.58 31.80 20.74
N SER A 8 4.03 30.76 21.44
CA SER A 8 5.44 30.55 21.75
C SER A 8 6.28 30.32 20.48
N SER A 9 5.81 29.51 19.52
CA SER A 9 6.57 29.27 18.28
C SER A 9 6.65 30.49 17.36
N LYS A 10 5.60 31.32 17.30
CA LYS A 10 5.61 32.58 16.54
C LYS A 10 6.61 33.58 17.12
N ALA A 11 6.61 33.77 18.44
CA ALA A 11 7.58 34.66 19.10
C ALA A 11 9.02 34.20 18.88
N PHE A 12 9.28 32.90 18.94
CA PHE A 12 10.60 32.32 18.66
C PHE A 12 11.04 32.54 17.21
N SER A 13 10.14 32.38 16.23
CA SER A 13 10.45 32.62 14.82
C SER A 13 10.80 34.08 14.52
N VAL A 14 10.11 35.03 15.15
CA VAL A 14 10.37 36.47 15.00
C VAL A 14 11.72 36.84 15.59
N PHE A 15 12.05 36.30 16.77
CA PHE A 15 13.35 36.52 17.41
C PHE A 15 14.49 35.97 16.55
N LYS A 16 14.34 34.74 16.05
CA LYS A 16 15.31 34.11 15.14
C LYS A 16 15.53 34.95 13.87
N ASP A 17 14.46 35.33 13.19
CA ASP A 17 14.53 36.11 11.95
C ASP A 17 15.16 37.49 12.20
N SER A 18 14.88 38.12 13.35
CA SER A 18 15.51 39.40 13.73
C SER A 18 17.01 39.25 13.99
N ALA A 19 17.42 38.17 14.66
CA ALA A 19 18.84 37.89 14.90
C ALA A 19 19.59 37.65 13.58
N ILE A 20 18.98 36.95 12.62
CA ILE A 20 19.57 36.73 11.29
C ILE A 20 19.79 38.07 10.57
N CYS A 21 18.81 38.98 10.59
CA CYS A 21 18.97 40.31 9.98
C CYS A 21 20.16 41.07 10.57
N ILE A 22 20.29 41.08 11.91
CA ILE A 22 21.38 41.77 12.60
C ILE A 22 22.73 41.16 12.20
N VAL A 23 22.86 39.83 12.32
CA VAL A 23 24.13 39.13 12.01
C VAL A 23 24.57 39.37 10.57
N VAL A 24 23.65 39.24 9.60
CA VAL A 24 23.96 39.39 8.18
C VAL A 24 24.33 40.83 7.83
N LEU A 25 23.62 41.83 8.37
CA LEU A 25 23.95 43.24 8.14
C LEU A 25 25.26 43.63 8.81
N THR A 26 25.53 43.19 10.04
CA THR A 26 26.81 43.41 10.71
C THR A 26 27.97 42.78 9.93
N ALA A 27 27.80 41.56 9.43
CA ALA A 27 28.79 40.91 8.58
C ALA A 27 29.05 41.69 7.29
N ALA A 28 27.99 42.21 6.64
CA ALA A 28 28.12 43.06 5.46
C ALA A 28 28.88 44.37 5.77
N THR A 29 28.60 45.02 6.90
CA THR A 29 29.34 46.22 7.33
C THR A 29 30.81 45.94 7.60
N LEU A 30 31.14 44.84 8.30
CA LEU A 30 32.53 44.44 8.56
C LEU A 30 33.29 44.11 7.26
N ALA A 31 32.67 43.37 6.35
CA ALA A 31 33.25 43.08 5.04
C ALA A 31 33.38 44.35 4.17
N GLY A 32 32.45 45.31 4.29
CA GLY A 32 32.57 46.62 3.66
C GLY A 32 33.80 47.40 4.12
N TYR A 33 34.14 47.37 5.42
CA TYR A 33 35.38 47.97 5.92
C TYR A 33 36.63 47.30 5.35
N ALA A 34 36.62 45.97 5.22
CA ALA A 34 37.71 45.26 4.56
C ALA A 34 37.84 45.70 3.09
N PHE A 35 36.73 45.83 2.36
CA PHE A 35 36.72 46.27 0.97
C PHE A 35 37.29 47.69 0.81
N LYS A 36 36.92 48.60 1.72
CA LYS A 36 37.48 49.95 1.79
C LYS A 36 38.98 49.95 2.10
N ALA A 37 39.44 49.07 2.99
CA ALA A 37 40.87 48.92 3.29
C ALA A 37 41.68 48.43 2.07
N PHE A 38 41.06 47.64 1.19
CA PHE A 38 41.63 47.20 -0.09
C PHE A 38 41.46 48.21 -1.23
N GLN A 39 40.90 49.41 -0.98
CA GLN A 39 40.63 50.45 -1.98
C GLN A 39 39.71 49.98 -3.13
N LEU A 40 38.76 49.07 -2.84
CA LEU A 40 37.69 48.72 -3.78
C LEU A 40 36.71 49.88 -3.96
N ALA A 41 35.94 49.85 -5.05
CA ALA A 41 35.00 50.92 -5.37
C ALA A 41 33.77 50.89 -4.44
N ASP A 42 33.17 52.06 -4.19
CA ASP A 42 31.95 52.17 -3.37
C ASP A 42 30.79 51.34 -3.94
N ALA A 43 30.76 51.16 -5.27
CA ALA A 43 29.82 50.28 -5.98
C ALA A 43 29.87 48.83 -5.49
N ASP A 44 31.05 48.31 -5.16
CA ASP A 44 31.23 46.93 -4.68
C ASP A 44 30.66 46.77 -3.26
N ILE A 45 30.77 47.81 -2.43
CA ILE A 45 30.19 47.85 -1.08
C ILE A 45 28.66 47.92 -1.16
N ILE A 46 28.10 48.69 -2.10
CA ILE A 46 26.65 48.74 -2.35
C ILE A 46 26.13 47.35 -2.76
N MET A 47 26.83 46.67 -3.66
CA MET A 47 26.48 45.32 -4.09
C MET A 47 26.48 44.32 -2.91
N LEU A 48 27.43 44.45 -1.99
CA LEU A 48 27.50 43.62 -0.78
C LEU A 48 26.24 43.75 0.08
N TYR A 49 25.70 44.95 0.27
CA TYR A 49 24.45 45.14 1.00
C TYR A 49 23.22 44.62 0.25
N ILE A 50 23.20 44.70 -1.10
CA ILE A 50 22.13 44.08 -1.90
C ILE A 50 22.14 42.55 -1.71
N ILE A 51 23.32 41.93 -1.75
CA ILE A 51 23.49 40.49 -1.49
C ILE A 51 23.06 40.15 -0.05
N ALA A 52 23.42 40.99 0.93
CA ALA A 52 23.03 40.80 2.33
C ALA A 52 21.50 40.74 2.49
N VAL A 53 20.75 41.66 1.85
CA VAL A 53 19.29 41.66 1.87
C VAL A 53 18.72 40.42 1.16
N LEU A 54 19.34 39.97 0.06
CA LEU A 54 18.94 38.75 -0.62
C LEU A 54 19.13 37.51 0.28
N VAL A 55 20.26 37.40 0.97
CA VAL A 55 20.52 36.33 1.95
C VAL A 55 19.47 36.36 3.07
N ILE A 56 19.18 37.53 3.63
CA ILE A 56 18.12 37.71 4.62
C ILE A 56 16.77 37.21 4.07
N SER A 57 16.45 37.49 2.81
CA SER A 57 15.19 37.05 2.19
C SER A 57 15.06 35.53 2.04
N ILE A 58 16.19 34.81 1.93
CA ILE A 58 16.21 33.34 1.84
C ILE A 58 15.92 32.72 3.22
N PHE A 59 16.54 33.26 4.27
CA PHE A 59 16.50 32.70 5.61
C PHE A 59 15.32 33.17 6.46
N THR A 60 14.79 34.36 6.20
CA THR A 60 13.64 34.90 6.94
C THR A 60 12.31 34.43 6.34
N SER A 61 11.27 34.41 7.17
CA SER A 61 9.97 33.85 6.79
C SER A 61 8.95 34.91 6.33
N LYS A 62 9.23 36.20 6.62
CA LYS A 62 8.26 37.29 6.47
C LYS A 62 8.82 38.44 5.64
N MET A 63 7.96 38.97 4.76
CA MET A 63 8.29 40.06 3.84
C MET A 63 8.76 41.34 4.54
N TYR A 64 8.24 41.63 5.74
CA TYR A 64 8.60 42.87 6.45
C TYR A 64 10.07 42.88 6.91
N PHE A 65 10.71 41.73 7.15
CA PHE A 65 12.14 41.68 7.46
C PHE A 65 13.00 42.13 6.27
N CYS A 66 12.58 41.80 5.05
CA CYS A 66 13.25 42.27 3.84
C CYS A 66 13.13 43.79 3.68
N LEU A 67 11.94 44.36 3.94
CA LEU A 67 11.69 45.80 3.85
C LEU A 67 12.48 46.59 4.91
N ILE A 68 12.50 46.11 6.15
CA ILE A 68 13.25 46.74 7.22
C ILE A 68 14.75 46.64 6.93
N SER A 69 15.24 45.48 6.49
CA SER A 69 16.67 45.26 6.23
C SER A 69 17.19 46.06 5.04
N SER A 70 16.39 46.29 3.99
CA SER A 70 16.79 47.16 2.87
C SER A 70 16.90 48.62 3.30
N LEU A 71 15.98 49.10 4.15
CA LEU A 71 16.03 50.45 4.70
C LEU A 71 17.22 50.63 5.66
N VAL A 72 17.40 49.69 6.60
CA VAL A 72 18.51 49.70 7.55
C VAL A 72 19.84 49.56 6.80
N GLY A 73 19.92 48.72 5.76
CA GLY A 73 21.11 48.59 4.92
C GLY A 73 21.53 49.90 4.26
N VAL A 74 20.57 50.67 3.73
CA VAL A 74 20.85 52.01 3.18
C VAL A 74 21.32 52.98 4.27
N MET A 75 20.69 52.95 5.45
CA MET A 75 21.13 53.79 6.58
C MET A 75 22.53 53.44 7.08
N LEU A 76 22.86 52.14 7.16
CA LEU A 76 24.18 51.65 7.53
C LEU A 76 25.22 52.04 6.48
N PHE A 77 24.90 51.90 5.20
CA PHE A 77 25.77 52.32 4.11
C PHE A 77 26.06 53.83 4.19
N ASN A 78 25.02 54.66 4.34
CA ASN A 78 25.17 56.11 4.51
C ASN A 78 26.02 56.46 5.74
N CYS A 79 25.74 55.84 6.89
CA CYS A 79 26.42 56.14 8.15
C CYS A 79 27.91 55.78 8.12
N PHE A 80 28.30 54.64 7.53
CA PHE A 80 29.68 54.12 7.66
C PHE A 80 30.56 54.36 6.43
N PHE A 81 29.98 54.54 5.24
CA PHE A 81 30.73 54.58 3.98
C PHE A 81 30.56 55.88 3.20
N THR A 82 29.59 56.73 3.54
CA THR A 82 29.42 58.06 2.94
C THR A 82 30.07 59.15 3.81
N TYR A 83 30.67 60.17 3.19
CA TYR A 83 31.26 61.30 3.90
C TYR A 83 30.20 62.37 4.23
N PRO A 84 30.16 62.93 5.46
CA PRO A 84 31.01 62.61 6.62
C PRO A 84 30.62 61.28 7.29
N GLU A 85 31.62 60.46 7.59
CA GLU A 85 31.43 59.17 8.26
C GLU A 85 30.86 59.35 9.67
N PHE A 86 30.12 58.34 10.13
CA PHE A 86 29.37 58.33 11.39
C PHE A 86 28.30 59.43 11.48
N SER A 87 27.80 59.90 10.34
CA SER A 87 26.72 60.86 10.22
C SER A 87 25.66 60.38 9.24
N LEU A 88 24.41 60.79 9.44
CA LEU A 88 23.33 60.59 8.47
C LEU A 88 23.17 61.79 7.53
N SER A 89 24.08 62.77 7.57
CA SER A 89 24.01 63.98 6.77
C SER A 89 24.45 63.75 5.32
N VAL A 90 23.54 64.00 4.38
CA VAL A 90 23.80 63.81 2.94
C VAL A 90 24.25 65.15 2.34
N HIS A 91 25.54 65.25 2.00
CA HIS A 91 26.12 66.48 1.46
C HIS A 91 26.16 66.51 -0.08
N ASP A 92 26.28 65.35 -0.71
CA ASP A 92 26.29 65.22 -2.17
C ASP A 92 24.98 64.58 -2.65
N ALA A 93 24.32 65.28 -3.58
CA ALA A 93 23.07 64.84 -4.21
C ALA A 93 23.23 63.51 -4.96
N GLY A 94 24.45 63.15 -5.39
CA GLY A 94 24.76 61.86 -6.02
C GLY A 94 24.43 60.65 -5.14
N TYR A 95 24.63 60.75 -3.82
CA TYR A 95 24.34 59.65 -2.90
C TYR A 95 22.83 59.41 -2.70
N LEU A 96 21.99 60.46 -2.83
CA LEU A 96 20.53 60.30 -2.76
C LEU A 96 20.03 59.35 -3.85
N VAL A 97 20.56 59.47 -5.06
CA VAL A 97 20.21 58.58 -6.17
C VAL A 97 20.63 57.14 -5.85
N THR A 98 21.85 56.95 -5.34
CA THR A 98 22.39 55.65 -4.92
C THR A 98 21.55 54.98 -3.83
N PHE A 99 21.10 55.73 -2.83
CA PHE A 99 20.26 55.20 -1.75
C PHE A 99 18.92 54.70 -2.27
N VAL A 100 18.31 55.46 -3.18
CA VAL A 100 17.03 55.09 -3.80
C VAL A 100 17.20 53.85 -4.68
N THR A 101 18.24 53.81 -5.54
CA THR A 101 18.48 52.66 -6.42
C THR A 101 18.80 51.42 -5.61
N MET A 102 19.70 51.50 -4.62
CA MET A 102 20.03 50.40 -3.71
C MET A 102 18.79 49.86 -2.99
N PHE A 103 17.95 50.74 -2.43
CA PHE A 103 16.73 50.33 -1.74
C PHE A 103 15.79 49.56 -2.68
N ILE A 104 15.52 50.11 -3.87
CA ILE A 104 14.63 49.51 -4.85
C ILE A 104 15.17 48.15 -5.31
N THR A 105 16.45 48.07 -5.67
CA THR A 105 17.07 46.83 -6.17
C THR A 105 17.07 45.74 -5.11
N ALA A 106 17.47 46.06 -3.87
CA ALA A 106 17.47 45.11 -2.76
C ALA A 106 16.04 44.63 -2.41
N PHE A 107 15.07 45.54 -2.41
CA PHE A 107 13.67 45.23 -2.10
C PHE A 107 13.03 44.34 -3.18
N ILE A 108 13.23 44.65 -4.47
CA ILE A 108 12.72 43.82 -5.57
C ILE A 108 13.35 42.43 -5.53
N ALA A 109 14.67 42.34 -5.36
CA ALA A 109 15.37 41.06 -5.29
C ALA A 109 14.85 40.18 -4.15
N GLY A 110 14.68 40.74 -2.94
CA GLY A 110 14.19 39.99 -1.80
C GLY A 110 12.70 39.65 -1.83
N THR A 111 11.85 40.48 -2.45
CA THR A 111 10.43 40.14 -2.67
C THR A 111 10.27 39.03 -3.71
N LEU A 112 11.07 39.04 -4.77
CA LEU A 112 11.10 37.98 -5.78
C LEU A 112 11.54 36.65 -5.19
N ALA A 113 12.62 36.62 -4.39
CA ALA A 113 13.09 35.42 -3.72
C ALA A 113 12.03 34.82 -2.78
N ASN A 114 11.36 35.66 -1.99
CA ASN A 114 10.25 35.24 -1.13
C ASN A 114 9.06 34.68 -1.92
N LYS A 115 8.70 35.29 -3.05
CA LYS A 115 7.61 34.82 -3.91
C LYS A 115 7.95 33.47 -4.55
N LEU A 116 9.18 33.30 -5.04
CA LEU A 116 9.65 32.04 -5.61
C LEU A 116 9.60 30.91 -4.58
N LYS A 117 10.11 31.14 -3.37
CA LYS A 117 10.05 30.18 -2.26
C LYS A 117 8.62 29.76 -1.93
N ARG A 118 7.67 30.71 -1.88
CA ARG A 118 6.25 30.41 -1.63
C ARG A 118 5.62 29.58 -2.75
N ASN A 119 5.92 29.92 -4.01
CA ASN A 119 5.39 29.18 -5.15
C ASN A 119 5.88 27.73 -5.16
N ILE A 120 7.15 27.49 -4.83
CA ILE A 120 7.71 26.13 -4.72
C ILE A 120 7.00 25.35 -3.62
N LEU A 121 6.84 25.93 -2.43
CA LEU A 121 6.15 25.26 -1.31
C LEU A 121 4.68 24.92 -1.64
N ILE A 122 3.96 25.84 -2.29
CA ILE A 122 2.59 25.60 -2.72
C ILE A 122 2.54 24.51 -3.80
N ALA A 123 3.49 24.52 -4.76
CA ALA A 123 3.57 23.51 -5.80
C ALA A 123 3.86 22.12 -5.22
N GLU A 124 4.77 22.01 -4.24
CA GLU A 124 5.07 20.77 -3.52
C GLU A 124 3.85 20.27 -2.74
N GLN A 125 3.14 21.15 -2.02
CA GLN A 125 1.95 20.77 -1.27
C GLN A 125 0.83 20.29 -2.22
N ASN A 126 0.56 21.05 -3.29
CA ASN A 126 -0.44 20.66 -4.29
C ASN A 126 -0.08 19.35 -4.98
N ALA A 127 1.21 19.08 -5.22
CA ALA A 127 1.66 17.80 -5.79
C ALA A 127 1.35 16.63 -4.85
N ARG A 128 1.63 16.79 -3.54
CA ARG A 128 1.31 15.78 -2.52
C ARG A 128 -0.19 15.54 -2.39
N GLU A 129 -0.99 16.61 -2.27
CA GLU A 129 -2.45 16.50 -2.18
C GLU A 129 -3.03 15.81 -3.42
N LYS A 130 -2.49 16.10 -4.61
CA LYS A 130 -2.90 15.45 -5.85
C LYS A 130 -2.51 13.98 -5.90
N GLU A 131 -1.32 13.62 -5.40
CA GLU A 131 -0.87 12.23 -5.31
C GLU A 131 -1.75 11.42 -4.34
N GLU A 132 -2.01 11.96 -3.14
CA GLU A 132 -2.92 11.34 -2.17
C GLU A 132 -4.34 11.18 -2.74
N ALA A 133 -4.88 12.20 -3.40
CA ALA A 133 -6.18 12.13 -4.05
C ALA A 133 -6.23 11.10 -5.20
N ALA A 134 -5.14 10.97 -5.97
CA ALA A 134 -5.03 9.99 -7.04
C ALA A 134 -5.00 8.55 -6.49
N LEU A 135 -4.26 8.31 -5.40
CA LEU A 135 -4.22 7.02 -4.72
C LEU A 135 -5.60 6.63 -4.16
N LEU A 136 -6.29 7.56 -3.51
CA LEU A 136 -7.65 7.34 -3.02
C LEU A 136 -8.62 7.03 -4.16
N ALA A 137 -8.59 7.81 -5.24
CA ALA A 137 -9.44 7.57 -6.41
C ALA A 137 -9.15 6.23 -7.08
N GLN A 138 -7.88 5.80 -7.15
CA GLN A 138 -7.51 4.48 -7.65
C GLN A 138 -8.09 3.36 -6.77
N ASN A 139 -8.00 3.49 -5.44
CA ASN A 139 -8.55 2.50 -4.52
C ASN A 139 -10.09 2.42 -4.63
N GLU A 140 -10.76 3.56 -4.68
CA GLU A 140 -12.22 3.63 -4.90
C GLU A 140 -12.63 3.00 -6.24
N GLN A 141 -11.86 3.26 -7.31
CA GLN A 141 -12.10 2.68 -8.63
C GLN A 141 -11.93 1.16 -8.63
N LEU A 142 -10.85 0.65 -8.03
CA LEU A 142 -10.61 -0.79 -7.88
C LEU A 142 -11.76 -1.46 -7.12
N ARG A 143 -12.20 -0.84 -6.01
CA ARG A 143 -13.35 -1.33 -5.23
C ARG A 143 -14.64 -1.34 -6.04
N ALA A 144 -14.90 -0.30 -6.82
CA ALA A 144 -16.09 -0.22 -7.68
C ALA A 144 -16.06 -1.28 -8.78
N ASP A 145 -14.89 -1.52 -9.38
CA ASP A 145 -14.70 -2.52 -10.42
C ASP A 145 -14.86 -3.95 -9.86
N MET A 146 -14.34 -4.23 -8.66
CA MET A 146 -14.58 -5.47 -7.92
C MET A 146 -16.09 -5.72 -7.71
N LEU A 147 -16.80 -4.76 -7.13
CA LEU A 147 -18.25 -4.88 -6.87
C LEU A 147 -19.04 -5.13 -8.15
N ARG A 148 -18.62 -4.52 -9.27
CA ARG A 148 -19.26 -4.73 -10.57
C ARG A 148 -19.02 -6.16 -11.09
N SER A 149 -17.80 -6.68 -10.99
CA SER A 149 -17.49 -8.07 -11.38
C SER A 149 -18.28 -9.06 -10.55
N ILE A 150 -18.27 -8.90 -9.22
CA ILE A 150 -19.04 -9.76 -8.29
C ILE A 150 -20.53 -9.76 -8.65
N SER A 151 -21.10 -8.59 -8.96
CA SER A 151 -22.51 -8.48 -9.34
C SER A 151 -22.83 -9.21 -10.65
N HIS A 152 -21.92 -9.19 -11.62
CA HIS A 152 -22.07 -9.94 -12.87
C HIS A 152 -22.01 -11.45 -12.62
N ASP A 153 -21.05 -11.88 -11.82
CA ASP A 153 -20.78 -13.30 -11.57
C ASP A 153 -21.85 -13.93 -10.66
N LEU A 154 -22.48 -13.15 -9.77
CA LEU A 154 -23.69 -13.55 -9.03
C LEU A 154 -24.92 -13.69 -9.95
N ARG A 155 -25.04 -12.85 -10.99
CA ARG A 155 -26.24 -12.82 -11.83
C ARG A 155 -26.34 -14.05 -12.73
N THR A 156 -25.21 -14.55 -13.23
CA THR A 156 -25.14 -15.70 -14.14
C THR A 156 -25.77 -16.98 -13.55
N PRO A 157 -25.33 -17.50 -12.38
CA PRO A 157 -25.94 -18.69 -11.78
C PRO A 157 -27.39 -18.42 -11.37
N LEU A 158 -27.72 -17.21 -10.90
CA LEU A 158 -29.07 -16.87 -10.48
C LEU A 158 -30.06 -16.89 -11.65
N THR A 159 -29.59 -16.46 -12.83
CA THR A 159 -30.36 -16.53 -14.08
C THR A 159 -30.54 -17.98 -14.52
N SER A 160 -29.49 -18.81 -14.38
CA SER A 160 -29.55 -20.24 -14.66
C SER A 160 -30.55 -20.95 -13.74
N ILE A 161 -30.43 -20.78 -12.42
CA ILE A 161 -31.34 -21.34 -11.40
C ILE A 161 -32.79 -20.92 -11.69
N SER A 162 -33.02 -19.63 -11.93
CA SER A 162 -34.37 -19.12 -12.18
C SER A 162 -34.96 -19.65 -13.49
N GLY A 163 -34.16 -19.75 -14.56
CA GLY A 163 -34.57 -20.31 -15.85
C GLY A 163 -34.91 -21.81 -15.74
N ASN A 164 -34.04 -22.57 -15.09
CA ASN A 164 -34.23 -23.99 -14.81
C ASN A 164 -35.48 -24.25 -13.95
N ALA A 165 -35.68 -23.46 -12.90
CA ALA A 165 -36.88 -23.50 -12.09
C ALA A 165 -38.14 -23.14 -12.91
N SER A 166 -38.06 -22.11 -13.77
CA SER A 166 -39.16 -21.71 -14.66
C SER A 166 -39.55 -22.82 -15.63
N THR A 167 -38.58 -23.55 -16.18
CA THR A 167 -38.82 -24.70 -17.06
C THR A 167 -39.56 -25.82 -16.33
N LEU A 168 -39.16 -26.14 -15.10
CA LEU A 168 -39.84 -27.13 -14.27
C LEU A 168 -41.27 -26.69 -13.90
N ILE A 169 -41.48 -25.41 -13.56
CA ILE A 169 -42.80 -24.86 -13.23
C ILE A 169 -43.73 -24.87 -14.44
N SER A 170 -43.22 -24.53 -15.63
CA SER A 170 -44.03 -24.33 -16.84
C SER A 170 -44.32 -25.61 -17.62
N GLY A 171 -43.51 -26.66 -17.45
CA GLY A 171 -43.60 -27.87 -18.27
C GLY A 171 -42.92 -29.11 -17.68
N GLY A 172 -42.71 -29.18 -16.36
CA GLY A 172 -41.98 -30.27 -15.71
C GLY A 172 -42.52 -31.67 -15.99
N ASP A 173 -43.83 -31.82 -16.14
CA ASP A 173 -44.49 -33.11 -16.41
C ASP A 173 -44.29 -33.60 -17.85
N THR A 174 -43.88 -32.71 -18.76
CA THR A 174 -43.59 -33.05 -20.16
C THR A 174 -42.12 -33.40 -20.40
N LEU A 175 -41.26 -33.19 -19.39
CA LEU A 175 -39.85 -33.54 -19.44
C LEU A 175 -39.68 -35.02 -19.12
N ASP A 176 -38.77 -35.67 -19.85
CA ASP A 176 -38.32 -36.99 -19.48
C ASP A 176 -37.60 -36.97 -18.12
N GLU A 177 -37.52 -38.14 -17.48
CA GLU A 177 -36.92 -38.25 -16.14
C GLU A 177 -35.45 -37.80 -16.14
N SER A 178 -34.74 -38.06 -17.24
CA SER A 178 -33.34 -37.67 -17.40
C SER A 178 -33.15 -36.15 -17.44
N ALA A 179 -33.95 -35.41 -18.24
CA ALA A 179 -33.86 -33.96 -18.28
C ALA A 179 -34.28 -33.34 -16.96
N ARG A 180 -35.31 -33.90 -16.29
CA ARG A 180 -35.74 -33.41 -14.97
C ARG A 180 -34.62 -33.55 -13.93
N GLN A 181 -33.96 -34.72 -13.90
CA GLN A 181 -32.83 -34.97 -13.02
C GLN A 181 -31.63 -34.06 -13.32
N GLN A 182 -31.37 -33.78 -14.59
CA GLN A 182 -30.34 -32.82 -14.99
C GLN A 182 -30.66 -31.42 -14.45
N ILE A 183 -31.89 -30.93 -14.62
CA ILE A 183 -32.29 -29.61 -14.12
C ILE A 183 -32.17 -29.52 -12.60
N TYR A 184 -32.53 -30.56 -11.85
CA TYR A 184 -32.32 -30.58 -10.39
C TYR A 184 -30.84 -30.49 -10.02
N THR A 185 -30.00 -31.24 -10.73
CA THR A 185 -28.55 -31.24 -10.51
C THR A 185 -27.95 -29.88 -10.83
N ASP A 186 -28.37 -29.25 -11.94
CA ASP A 186 -27.93 -27.93 -12.35
C ASP A 186 -28.31 -26.87 -11.30
N ILE A 187 -29.58 -26.83 -10.86
CA ILE A 187 -30.03 -25.90 -9.80
C ILE A 187 -29.22 -26.08 -8.52
N TYR A 188 -29.00 -27.33 -8.11
CA TYR A 188 -28.23 -27.63 -6.90
C TYR A 188 -26.78 -27.18 -7.03
N SER A 189 -26.12 -27.50 -8.14
CA SER A 189 -24.72 -27.13 -8.39
C SER A 189 -24.52 -25.61 -8.44
N GLU A 190 -25.38 -24.88 -9.13
CA GLU A 190 -25.32 -23.42 -9.22
C GLU A 190 -25.61 -22.76 -7.85
N SER A 191 -26.46 -23.39 -7.01
CA SER A 191 -26.73 -22.91 -5.65
C SER A 191 -25.53 -23.12 -4.71
N MET A 192 -24.89 -24.29 -4.80
CA MET A 192 -23.68 -24.58 -4.01
C MET A 192 -22.53 -23.66 -4.43
N TRP A 193 -22.38 -23.39 -5.72
CA TRP A 193 -21.40 -22.44 -6.23
C TRP A 193 -21.63 -21.01 -5.70
N LEU A 194 -22.90 -20.57 -5.67
CA LEU A 194 -23.27 -19.27 -5.09
C LEU A 194 -22.90 -19.15 -3.61
N ILE A 195 -23.07 -20.23 -2.83
CA ILE A 195 -22.69 -20.27 -1.41
C ILE A 195 -21.18 -20.10 -1.26
N GLU A 196 -20.40 -20.91 -1.97
CA GLU A 196 -18.92 -20.84 -1.93
C GLU A 196 -18.43 -19.44 -2.31
N MET A 197 -19.03 -18.83 -3.33
CA MET A 197 -18.69 -17.49 -3.78
C MET A 197 -18.98 -16.42 -2.73
N VAL A 198 -20.14 -16.46 -2.08
CA VAL A 198 -20.49 -15.51 -1.01
C VAL A 198 -19.57 -15.69 0.19
N GLU A 199 -19.23 -16.91 0.56
CA GLU A 199 -18.29 -17.20 1.64
C GLU A 199 -16.90 -16.63 1.33
N ASN A 200 -16.35 -16.90 0.15
CA ASN A 200 -15.08 -16.36 -0.30
C ASN A 200 -15.06 -14.81 -0.29
N LEU A 201 -16.18 -14.17 -0.67
CA LEU A 201 -16.31 -12.71 -0.61
C LEU A 201 -16.36 -12.18 0.83
N LEU A 202 -17.08 -12.86 1.73
CA LEU A 202 -17.12 -12.49 3.15
C LEU A 202 -15.74 -12.62 3.80
N TYR A 203 -14.95 -13.62 3.41
CA TYR A 203 -13.58 -13.74 3.88
C TYR A 203 -12.70 -12.61 3.33
N ALA A 204 -12.75 -12.34 2.03
CA ALA A 204 -11.97 -11.26 1.40
C ALA A 204 -12.26 -9.90 2.05
N THR A 205 -13.53 -9.58 2.31
CA THR A 205 -13.92 -8.32 2.97
C THR A 205 -13.49 -8.23 4.42
N ARG A 206 -13.54 -9.33 5.18
CA ARG A 206 -13.03 -9.36 6.58
C ARG A 206 -11.53 -9.15 6.65
N ILE A 207 -10.79 -9.63 5.65
CA ILE A 207 -9.35 -9.44 5.51
C ILE A 207 -9.03 -7.98 5.22
N GLU A 208 -9.66 -7.39 4.20
CA GLU A 208 -9.42 -5.99 3.81
C GLU A 208 -9.70 -5.00 4.95
N ASP A 209 -10.78 -5.22 5.70
CA ASP A 209 -11.14 -4.37 6.84
C ASP A 209 -10.24 -4.59 8.08
N GLY A 210 -9.30 -5.54 8.03
CA GLY A 210 -8.46 -5.94 9.16
C GLY A 210 -9.25 -6.52 10.34
N ARG A 211 -10.47 -7.03 10.08
CA ARG A 211 -11.42 -7.53 11.08
C ARG A 211 -11.41 -9.04 11.24
N MET A 212 -10.53 -9.75 10.53
CA MET A 212 -10.35 -11.18 10.71
C MET A 212 -9.80 -11.45 12.13
N GLN A 213 -10.70 -11.80 13.05
CA GLN A 213 -10.33 -12.28 14.38
C GLN A 213 -9.99 -13.77 14.26
N LEU A 214 -8.73 -14.11 14.46
CA LEU A 214 -8.26 -15.49 14.48
C LEU A 214 -8.49 -16.07 15.87
N ASN A 215 -9.06 -17.27 15.95
CA ASN A 215 -9.12 -18.02 17.19
C ASN A 215 -7.99 -19.04 17.21
N ILE A 216 -6.77 -18.56 17.48
CA ILE A 216 -5.57 -19.41 17.49
C ILE A 216 -5.53 -20.23 18.79
N SER A 217 -5.53 -21.55 18.67
CA SER A 217 -5.35 -22.52 19.76
C SER A 217 -4.30 -23.57 19.39
N VAL A 218 -3.87 -24.35 20.37
CA VAL A 218 -3.04 -25.55 20.12
C VAL A 218 -3.95 -26.64 19.58
N GLU A 219 -3.74 -27.02 18.33
CA GLU A 219 -4.56 -27.99 17.60
C GLU A 219 -3.68 -29.13 17.08
N ILE A 220 -4.27 -30.31 16.89
CA ILE A 220 -3.56 -31.46 16.34
C ILE A 220 -3.66 -31.41 14.82
N LEU A 221 -2.50 -31.36 14.13
CA LEU A 221 -2.48 -31.23 12.68
C LEU A 221 -3.09 -32.44 11.94
N ASP A 222 -2.99 -33.65 12.51
CA ASP A 222 -3.61 -34.85 11.94
C ASP A 222 -5.14 -34.68 11.83
N ASP A 223 -5.79 -34.21 12.89
CA ASP A 223 -7.25 -33.99 12.89
C ASP A 223 -7.67 -32.97 11.82
N ILE A 224 -6.91 -31.89 11.67
CA ILE A 224 -7.13 -30.86 10.65
C ILE A 224 -7.02 -31.46 9.24
N VAL A 225 -5.96 -32.22 8.97
CA VAL A 225 -5.73 -32.84 7.66
C VAL A 225 -6.79 -33.91 7.36
N GLN A 226 -7.13 -34.75 8.33
CA GLN A 226 -8.14 -35.79 8.17
C GLN A 226 -9.52 -35.20 7.89
N GLU A 227 -9.91 -34.13 8.59
CA GLU A 227 -11.19 -33.47 8.33
C GLU A 227 -11.21 -32.83 6.93
N ALA A 228 -10.14 -32.16 6.51
CA ALA A 228 -10.03 -31.63 5.15
C ALA A 228 -10.13 -32.73 4.07
N VAL A 229 -9.42 -33.85 4.25
CA VAL A 229 -9.45 -34.99 3.33
C VAL A 229 -10.85 -35.60 3.24
N LYS A 230 -11.56 -35.71 4.38
CA LYS A 230 -12.94 -36.20 4.43
C LYS A 230 -13.90 -35.26 3.70
N HIS A 231 -13.71 -33.95 3.83
CA HIS A 231 -14.46 -32.94 3.08
C HIS A 231 -14.25 -33.12 1.56
N THR A 232 -13.00 -33.15 1.09
CA THR A 232 -12.72 -33.33 -0.35
C THR A 232 -13.20 -34.68 -0.87
N LYS A 233 -13.05 -35.79 -0.12
CA LYS A 233 -13.60 -37.10 -0.51
C LYS A 233 -15.12 -37.11 -0.66
N ARG A 234 -15.84 -36.31 0.15
CA ARG A 234 -17.30 -36.20 0.03
C ARG A 234 -17.71 -35.48 -1.26
N THR A 235 -16.98 -34.45 -1.65
CA THR A 235 -17.21 -33.67 -2.87
C THR A 235 -16.73 -34.42 -4.13
N HIS A 236 -15.61 -35.15 -4.01
CA HIS A 236 -14.94 -35.84 -5.11
C HIS A 236 -14.72 -37.33 -4.80
N PRO A 237 -15.79 -38.14 -4.72
CA PRO A 237 -15.71 -39.53 -4.24
C PRO A 237 -14.91 -40.47 -5.14
N LYS A 238 -14.72 -40.13 -6.41
CA LYS A 238 -13.94 -40.91 -7.38
C LYS A 238 -12.44 -40.60 -7.35
N ARG A 239 -12.04 -39.50 -6.70
CA ARG A 239 -10.66 -39.04 -6.71
C ARG A 239 -9.85 -39.82 -5.67
N ASN A 240 -8.68 -40.30 -6.06
CA ASN A 240 -7.75 -40.89 -5.13
C ASN A 240 -6.97 -39.78 -4.39
N ILE A 241 -7.07 -39.78 -3.06
CA ILE A 241 -6.40 -38.82 -2.18
C ILE A 241 -5.44 -39.59 -1.30
N ILE A 242 -4.15 -39.27 -1.46
CA ILE A 242 -3.05 -39.87 -0.71
C ILE A 242 -2.67 -38.91 0.41
N VAL A 243 -2.56 -39.45 1.63
CA VAL A 243 -2.13 -38.70 2.81
C VAL A 243 -0.79 -39.24 3.23
N ASP A 244 0.24 -38.40 3.11
CA ASP A 244 1.63 -38.73 3.44
C ASP A 244 2.04 -37.96 4.70
N MET A 245 1.77 -38.57 5.85
CA MET A 245 2.15 -38.07 7.16
C MET A 245 2.96 -39.13 7.90
N TYR A 246 3.99 -38.70 8.64
CA TYR A 246 4.71 -39.59 9.56
C TYR A 246 3.89 -39.77 10.85
N ASP A 247 4.08 -40.90 11.54
CA ASP A 247 3.35 -41.28 12.77
C ASP A 247 3.60 -40.38 14.01
N GLU A 248 4.18 -39.18 13.85
CA GLU A 248 4.41 -38.24 14.95
C GLU A 248 3.25 -37.23 15.04
N ILE A 249 2.65 -37.09 16.23
CA ILE A 249 1.61 -36.10 16.48
C ILE A 249 2.23 -34.70 16.47
N ILE A 250 1.81 -33.85 15.53
CA ILE A 250 2.34 -32.48 15.39
C ILE A 250 1.29 -31.47 15.92
N PRO A 251 1.54 -30.86 17.10
CA PRO A 251 0.72 -29.76 17.61
C PRO A 251 1.06 -28.47 16.85
N VAL A 252 0.05 -27.72 16.44
CA VAL A 252 0.21 -26.45 15.71
C VAL A 252 -0.58 -25.34 16.41
N MET A 253 -0.07 -24.10 16.36
CA MET A 253 -0.84 -22.92 16.76
C MET A 253 -1.66 -22.42 15.59
N ALA A 254 -2.94 -22.78 15.55
CA ALA A 254 -3.80 -22.47 14.41
C ALA A 254 -5.26 -22.25 14.79
N ASP A 255 -5.99 -21.51 13.94
CA ASP A 255 -7.44 -21.61 13.87
C ASP A 255 -7.80 -22.81 12.98
N ALA A 256 -8.19 -23.93 13.60
CA ALA A 256 -8.43 -25.20 12.91
C ALA A 256 -9.40 -25.05 11.73
N ASN A 257 -10.48 -24.28 11.87
CA ASN A 257 -11.49 -24.14 10.83
C ASN A 257 -10.93 -23.43 9.58
N LEU A 258 -10.13 -22.38 9.79
CA LEU A 258 -9.50 -21.65 8.69
C LEU A 258 -8.42 -22.49 8.01
N ILE A 259 -7.66 -23.28 8.74
CA ILE A 259 -6.65 -24.17 8.13
C ILE A 259 -7.30 -25.33 7.38
N VAL A 260 -8.38 -25.94 7.90
CA VAL A 260 -9.19 -26.91 7.14
C VAL A 260 -9.63 -26.29 5.81
N GLN A 261 -10.12 -25.04 5.85
CA GLN A 261 -10.54 -24.33 4.63
C GLN A 261 -9.39 -24.11 3.64
N VAL A 262 -8.19 -23.76 4.12
CA VAL A 262 -7.00 -23.66 3.25
C VAL A 262 -6.71 -24.99 2.58
N ILE A 263 -6.64 -26.08 3.34
CA ILE A 263 -6.32 -27.41 2.79
C ILE A 263 -7.39 -27.84 1.78
N VAL A 264 -8.68 -27.69 2.10
CA VAL A 264 -9.79 -28.01 1.19
C VAL A 264 -9.68 -27.21 -0.11
N ASN A 265 -9.41 -25.91 -0.04
CA ASN A 265 -9.27 -25.06 -1.23
C ASN A 265 -8.07 -25.47 -2.09
N LEU A 266 -6.92 -25.80 -1.47
CA LEU A 266 -5.76 -26.32 -2.20
C LEU A 266 -6.06 -27.68 -2.85
N MET A 267 -6.75 -28.58 -2.14
CA MET A 267 -7.15 -29.88 -2.65
C MET A 267 -8.18 -29.77 -3.79
N ASP A 268 -9.18 -28.90 -3.67
CA ASP A 268 -10.19 -28.69 -4.71
C ASP A 268 -9.55 -28.09 -5.98
N ASN A 269 -8.59 -27.17 -5.83
CA ASN A 269 -7.77 -26.70 -6.95
C ASN A 269 -6.97 -27.84 -7.59
N ALA A 270 -6.30 -28.66 -6.78
CA ALA A 270 -5.57 -29.83 -7.27
C ALA A 270 -6.48 -30.78 -8.06
N VAL A 271 -7.70 -31.05 -7.58
CA VAL A 271 -8.70 -31.89 -8.28
C VAL A 271 -9.19 -31.25 -9.58
N LYS A 272 -9.39 -29.93 -9.58
CA LYS A 272 -9.93 -29.19 -10.73
C LYS A 272 -8.93 -29.08 -11.89
N TYR A 273 -7.65 -28.94 -11.59
CA TYR A 273 -6.60 -28.68 -12.59
C TYR A 273 -5.78 -29.92 -12.95
N SER A 274 -6.21 -31.12 -12.52
CA SER A 274 -5.57 -32.39 -12.82
C SER A 274 -6.54 -33.40 -13.43
N ASP A 275 -6.00 -34.28 -14.29
CA ASP A 275 -6.76 -35.31 -15.01
C ASP A 275 -7.52 -36.24 -14.05
N GLU A 276 -8.71 -36.75 -14.38
CA GLU A 276 -9.56 -37.50 -13.45
C GLU A 276 -8.88 -38.69 -12.73
N ASP A 277 -7.90 -39.32 -13.38
CA ASP A 277 -7.16 -40.49 -12.87
C ASP A 277 -5.92 -40.12 -12.04
N SER A 278 -5.55 -38.84 -11.94
CA SER A 278 -4.37 -38.43 -11.18
C SER A 278 -4.61 -38.37 -9.68
N ASP A 279 -3.62 -38.80 -8.92
CA ASP A 279 -3.63 -38.71 -7.47
C ASP A 279 -3.40 -37.28 -6.99
N VAL A 280 -4.15 -36.88 -5.95
CA VAL A 280 -3.85 -35.67 -5.16
C VAL A 280 -3.22 -36.12 -3.86
N THR A 281 -2.02 -35.61 -3.56
CA THR A 281 -1.29 -35.97 -2.34
C THR A 281 -1.22 -34.79 -1.39
N VAL A 282 -1.57 -35.01 -0.13
CA VAL A 282 -1.33 -34.07 0.96
C VAL A 282 -0.18 -34.62 1.78
N SER A 283 0.91 -33.87 1.91
CA SER A 283 2.07 -34.28 2.70
C SER A 283 2.34 -33.31 3.85
N VAL A 284 2.74 -33.87 4.99
CA VAL A 284 3.13 -33.09 6.17
C VAL A 284 4.55 -33.44 6.55
N ARG A 285 5.39 -32.41 6.69
CA ARG A 285 6.81 -32.53 7.01
C ARG A 285 7.22 -31.46 8.01
N ARG A 286 7.87 -31.87 9.09
CA ARG A 286 8.51 -30.93 10.02
C ARG A 286 9.75 -30.35 9.34
N GLU A 287 9.79 -29.03 9.18
CA GLU A 287 10.93 -28.33 8.57
C GLU A 287 12.02 -28.06 9.61
N ASN A 288 11.62 -27.63 10.81
CA ASN A 288 12.51 -27.42 11.94
C ASN A 288 11.76 -27.56 13.28
N ALA A 289 12.39 -27.18 14.39
CA ALA A 289 11.80 -27.31 15.71
C ALA A 289 10.49 -26.50 15.90
N HIS A 290 10.30 -25.42 15.15
CA HIS A 290 9.23 -24.43 15.34
C HIS A 290 8.25 -24.35 14.16
N THR A 291 8.56 -24.95 13.01
CA THR A 291 7.71 -24.88 11.81
C THR A 291 7.44 -26.26 11.21
N VAL A 292 6.20 -26.43 10.76
CA VAL A 292 5.76 -27.56 9.95
C VAL A 292 5.33 -27.07 8.57
N VAL A 293 5.67 -27.83 7.54
CA VAL A 293 5.29 -27.60 6.15
C VAL A 293 4.20 -28.59 5.79
N ILE A 294 3.11 -28.07 5.24
CA ILE A 294 2.02 -28.82 4.64
C ILE A 294 2.08 -28.54 3.14
N SER A 295 2.04 -29.58 2.32
CA SER A 295 2.00 -29.42 0.86
C SER A 295 0.86 -30.23 0.25
N VAL A 296 0.24 -29.66 -0.78
CA VAL A 296 -0.73 -30.33 -1.64
C VAL A 296 -0.13 -30.40 -3.03
N SER A 297 0.03 -31.62 -3.55
CA SER A 297 0.60 -31.87 -4.87
C SER A 297 -0.38 -32.58 -5.81
N ASP A 298 -0.40 -32.14 -7.06
CA ASP A 298 -1.14 -32.74 -8.16
C ASP A 298 -0.23 -33.08 -9.34
N HIS A 299 -0.75 -33.83 -10.31
CA HIS A 299 -0.06 -34.16 -11.57
C HIS A 299 -0.76 -33.52 -12.79
N GLY A 300 -1.28 -32.30 -12.62
CA GLY A 300 -2.01 -31.56 -13.64
C GLY A 300 -1.14 -30.80 -14.63
N THR A 301 -1.70 -29.77 -15.25
CA THR A 301 -1.03 -28.98 -16.30
C THR A 301 0.15 -28.14 -15.81
N GLY A 302 0.31 -28.01 -14.49
CA GLY A 302 1.30 -27.13 -13.87
C GLY A 302 0.94 -25.64 -13.99
N ILE A 303 1.79 -24.79 -13.41
CA ILE A 303 1.68 -23.33 -13.43
C ILE A 303 2.99 -22.77 -14.00
N SER A 304 2.90 -21.87 -14.98
CA SER A 304 4.12 -21.28 -15.56
C SER A 304 4.86 -20.38 -14.56
N ASP A 305 6.18 -20.24 -14.69
CA ASP A 305 7.00 -19.45 -13.77
C ASP A 305 6.53 -17.98 -13.64
N GLU A 306 6.02 -17.40 -14.72
CA GLU A 306 5.49 -16.03 -14.77
C GLU A 306 4.17 -15.85 -14.00
N GLU A 307 3.45 -16.95 -13.76
CA GLU A 307 2.16 -16.99 -13.08
C GLU A 307 2.30 -17.37 -11.60
N LYS A 308 3.35 -18.10 -11.20
CA LYS A 308 3.56 -18.56 -9.80
C LYS A 308 3.50 -17.47 -8.73
N GLU A 309 3.93 -16.26 -9.06
CA GLU A 309 3.82 -15.12 -8.13
C GLU A 309 2.42 -14.48 -8.14
N LYS A 310 1.80 -14.43 -9.33
CA LYS A 310 0.50 -13.76 -9.58
C LYS A 310 -0.70 -14.59 -9.17
N VAL A 311 -0.58 -15.92 -9.05
CA VAL A 311 -1.68 -16.81 -8.67
C VAL A 311 -2.24 -16.53 -7.27
N PHE A 312 -1.50 -15.79 -6.44
CA PHE A 312 -1.95 -15.32 -5.13
C PHE A 312 -2.59 -13.93 -5.16
N ASP A 313 -2.60 -13.24 -6.30
CA ASP A 313 -3.24 -11.95 -6.44
C ASP A 313 -4.76 -12.12 -6.50
N MET A 314 -5.49 -11.22 -5.83
CA MET A 314 -6.95 -11.24 -5.85
C MET A 314 -7.46 -11.09 -7.30
N PHE A 315 -8.43 -11.92 -7.67
CA PHE A 315 -9.05 -11.95 -9.00
C PHE A 315 -8.17 -12.42 -10.14
N TYR A 316 -6.98 -12.94 -9.84
CA TYR A 316 -6.16 -13.55 -10.85
C TYR A 316 -6.74 -14.91 -11.26
N THR A 317 -6.99 -15.07 -12.57
CA THR A 317 -7.37 -16.34 -13.17
C THR A 317 -6.36 -16.62 -14.28
N GLY A 318 -5.62 -17.74 -14.15
CA GLY A 318 -4.57 -18.12 -15.10
C GLY A 318 -5.11 -18.19 -16.53
N GLY A 319 -4.25 -17.91 -17.52
CA GLY A 319 -4.64 -17.68 -18.92
C GLY A 319 -5.23 -18.89 -19.68
N SER A 320 -5.42 -20.04 -19.02
CA SER A 320 -5.94 -21.25 -19.64
C SER A 320 -7.43 -21.11 -19.96
N ARG A 321 -7.75 -21.00 -21.26
CA ARG A 321 -9.09 -20.82 -21.85
C ARG A 321 -9.98 -22.07 -21.82
N SER A 322 -9.91 -22.90 -20.77
CA SER A 322 -10.90 -23.97 -20.62
C SER A 322 -12.25 -23.35 -20.23
N SER A 323 -13.37 -23.88 -20.73
CA SER A 323 -14.71 -23.34 -20.45
C SER A 323 -15.04 -23.30 -18.95
N ASP A 324 -14.35 -24.12 -18.15
CA ASP A 324 -14.53 -24.25 -16.69
C ASP A 324 -13.62 -23.32 -15.85
N SER A 325 -12.56 -22.75 -16.44
CA SER A 325 -11.72 -21.75 -15.74
C SER A 325 -12.44 -20.40 -15.60
N ARG A 326 -13.48 -20.14 -16.40
CA ARG A 326 -14.37 -18.97 -16.28
C ARG A 326 -15.22 -18.96 -15.01
N ARG A 327 -15.26 -20.04 -14.24
CA ARG A 327 -16.13 -20.18 -13.05
C ARG A 327 -15.43 -19.87 -11.72
N SER A 328 -14.14 -19.59 -11.69
CA SER A 328 -13.44 -19.21 -10.44
C SER A 328 -13.12 -17.73 -10.41
N LEU A 329 -13.54 -17.03 -9.35
CA LEU A 329 -13.26 -15.61 -9.11
C LEU A 329 -11.78 -15.28 -8.84
N GLY A 330 -10.86 -16.25 -8.83
CA GLY A 330 -9.46 -16.00 -8.48
C GLY A 330 -9.25 -15.56 -7.02
N LEU A 331 -10.21 -15.87 -6.13
CA LEU A 331 -10.14 -15.50 -4.71
C LEU A 331 -9.54 -16.61 -3.83
N GLY A 332 -9.56 -17.86 -4.28
CA GLY A 332 -9.20 -19.02 -3.47
C GLY A 332 -7.75 -18.96 -2.95
N LEU A 333 -6.77 -18.84 -3.84
CA LEU A 333 -5.35 -18.79 -3.45
C LEU A 333 -4.97 -17.49 -2.73
N ALA A 334 -5.58 -16.37 -3.11
CA ALA A 334 -5.41 -15.09 -2.39
C ALA A 334 -5.89 -15.20 -0.94
N LEU A 335 -7.06 -15.83 -0.71
CA LEU A 335 -7.57 -16.14 0.62
C LEU A 335 -6.63 -17.06 1.39
N CYS A 336 -6.13 -18.13 0.75
CA CYS A 336 -5.15 -19.03 1.38
C CYS A 336 -3.91 -18.26 1.84
N ARG A 337 -3.34 -17.40 0.98
CA ARG A 337 -2.18 -16.57 1.35
C ARG A 337 -2.51 -15.68 2.54
N SER A 338 -3.67 -15.03 2.56
CA SER A 338 -4.03 -14.17 3.69
C SER A 338 -4.20 -14.96 4.98
N ILE A 339 -4.92 -16.08 4.97
CA ILE A 339 -5.11 -16.93 6.16
C ILE A 339 -3.75 -17.37 6.69
N ILE A 340 -2.88 -17.91 5.84
CA ILE A 340 -1.56 -18.41 6.25
C ILE A 340 -0.66 -17.28 6.78
N THR A 341 -0.64 -16.12 6.11
CA THR A 341 0.14 -14.96 6.57
C THR A 341 -0.34 -14.46 7.92
N SER A 342 -1.67 -14.44 8.14
CA SER A 342 -2.28 -14.08 9.42
C SER A 342 -1.94 -15.06 10.56
N HIS A 343 -1.61 -16.32 10.23
CA HIS A 343 -1.09 -17.33 11.16
C HIS A 343 0.45 -17.28 11.33
N GLY A 344 1.13 -16.29 10.74
CA GLY A 344 2.59 -16.16 10.80
C GLY A 344 3.35 -17.14 9.90
N GLY A 345 2.63 -17.83 9.00
CA GLY A 345 3.20 -18.72 8.01
C GLY A 345 3.47 -18.06 6.66
N THR A 346 3.95 -18.86 5.72
CA THR A 346 4.21 -18.50 4.32
C THR A 346 3.57 -19.55 3.40
N ILE A 347 3.13 -19.14 2.21
CA ILE A 347 2.62 -20.03 1.16
C ILE A 347 3.40 -19.82 -0.13
N SER A 348 3.67 -20.89 -0.86
CA SER A 348 4.46 -20.90 -2.10
C SER A 348 3.96 -21.96 -3.08
N VAL A 349 4.32 -21.79 -4.36
CA VAL A 349 4.02 -22.73 -5.44
C VAL A 349 5.32 -23.18 -6.10
N SER A 350 5.43 -24.47 -6.38
CA SER A 350 6.55 -25.08 -7.10
C SER A 350 6.03 -26.15 -8.07
N ASP A 351 6.89 -26.59 -9.00
CA ASP A 351 6.49 -27.63 -9.96
C ASP A 351 6.54 -29.01 -9.33
N ASN A 352 5.59 -29.87 -9.71
CA ASN A 352 5.65 -31.29 -9.40
C ASN A 352 6.34 -32.07 -10.54
N ILE A 353 7.05 -33.15 -10.20
CA ILE A 353 7.80 -33.98 -11.15
C ILE A 353 7.01 -35.28 -11.38
N PRO A 354 6.80 -35.75 -12.64
CA PRO A 354 7.31 -35.19 -13.89
C PRO A 354 6.52 -33.99 -14.43
N ASN A 355 5.26 -33.79 -14.02
CA ASN A 355 4.43 -32.62 -14.31
C ASN A 355 3.45 -32.39 -13.15
N GLY A 356 2.97 -31.16 -12.99
CA GLY A 356 1.94 -30.78 -12.02
C GLY A 356 2.37 -29.63 -11.12
N THR A 357 1.62 -29.42 -10.04
CA THR A 357 1.85 -28.31 -9.11
C THR A 357 2.01 -28.83 -7.69
N VAL A 358 2.90 -28.21 -6.92
CA VAL A 358 3.00 -28.39 -5.46
C VAL A 358 2.79 -27.04 -4.80
N VAL A 359 1.68 -26.89 -4.09
CA VAL A 359 1.41 -25.72 -3.25
C VAL A 359 1.75 -26.06 -1.81
N SER A 360 2.68 -25.32 -1.21
CA SER A 360 3.17 -25.58 0.14
C SER A 360 2.94 -24.38 1.04
N PHE A 361 2.50 -24.61 2.27
CA PHE A 361 2.40 -23.60 3.31
C PHE A 361 3.01 -24.03 4.64
N THR A 362 3.41 -23.05 5.45
CA THR A 362 3.99 -23.28 6.78
C THR A 362 3.03 -22.89 7.89
N LEU A 363 3.11 -23.60 9.01
CA LEU A 363 2.46 -23.23 10.27
C LEU A 363 3.44 -23.31 11.44
N PRO A 364 3.29 -22.45 12.45
CA PRO A 364 4.06 -22.55 13.69
C PRO A 364 3.61 -23.77 14.50
N ILE A 365 4.60 -24.55 14.96
CA ILE A 365 4.39 -25.66 15.89
C ILE A 365 4.03 -25.08 17.26
N GLY A 366 2.98 -25.61 17.87
CA GLY A 366 2.60 -25.25 19.24
C GLY A 366 3.48 -25.98 20.24
N GLU A 367 4.00 -25.25 21.23
CA GLU A 367 4.56 -25.91 22.41
C GLU A 367 3.41 -26.53 23.20
N VAL A 368 3.42 -27.86 23.31
CA VAL A 368 2.56 -28.54 24.29
C VAL A 368 3.20 -28.30 25.63
N ASP A 369 2.72 -27.29 26.35
CA ASP A 369 2.90 -27.24 27.79
C ASP A 369 2.16 -28.47 28.35
N LEU A 370 2.90 -29.57 28.52
CA LEU A 370 2.49 -30.73 29.31
C LEU A 370 2.43 -30.30 30.78
N ASN A 371 1.54 -29.37 31.11
CA ASN A 371 1.21 -29.06 32.49
C ASN A 371 0.14 -30.05 32.97
N GLU A 372 0.65 -31.07 33.65
CA GLU A 372 0.04 -32.02 34.60
C GLU A 372 -0.86 -33.16 34.06
#